data_AF-A0A643J731-F1
#
_entry.id   AF-A0A643J731-F1
#
_cell.length_a   1.000
_cell.length_b   1.000
_cell.length_c   1.000
_cell.angle_alpha   90.00
_cell.angle_beta   90.00
_cell.angle_gamma   90.00
#
_symmetry.space_group_name_H-M   'P 1'
#
loop_
_entity.id
_entity.type
_entity.pdbx_description
1 polymer ?
#
loop_
_entity_poly.entity_id
_entity_poly.type
_entity_poly.pdbx_seq_one_letter_code
_entity_poly.pdbx_strand_id
1 'polypeptide(L)'
;MSSAEVLASVDIVALRLNPGHGLELLLIRRAQEPFAGQWALPGVLVNGRSADHSLDDAAVRALRDKARLEPAYIEQVATVGNAVRDPRGWSLSVFYLVLVGPDTRVEDDDLDFVPLRDVRSERFALPFDHAQLVQQACERLASKSVYSALPLFLLAPRFTVAEALKAFECAIGQEVQHSSLRGRLERMKEAGWVEDTGERQRPPMGRPQHVLHFTPKPGGAFVFDRSLLAS
;
A
#
# COMPACT_ATOMS: atom_id res chain seq x y z
N MET A 1 4.83 -37.86 -16.52
CA MET A 1 5.28 -36.71 -15.70
C MET A 1 4.49 -36.75 -14.40
N SER A 2 5.13 -36.78 -13.23
CA SER A 2 4.39 -36.66 -11.97
C SER A 2 3.91 -35.22 -11.82
N SER A 3 2.61 -35.00 -11.68
CA SER A 3 2.06 -33.70 -11.31
C SER A 3 2.45 -33.38 -9.86
N ALA A 4 3.03 -32.21 -9.62
CA ALA A 4 3.19 -31.67 -8.28
C ALA A 4 2.00 -30.75 -7.98
N GLU A 5 1.30 -30.99 -6.87
CA GLU A 5 0.27 -30.07 -6.39
C GLU A 5 0.94 -28.93 -5.62
N VAL A 6 0.69 -27.69 -6.04
CA VAL A 6 1.21 -26.47 -5.41
C VAL A 6 0.03 -25.56 -5.11
N LEU A 7 -0.03 -25.04 -3.89
CA LEU A 7 -1.02 -24.03 -3.52
C LEU A 7 -0.56 -22.66 -4.03
N ALA A 8 -1.23 -22.14 -5.06
CA ALA A 8 -1.00 -20.80 -5.59
C ALA A 8 -2.00 -19.80 -5.01
N SER A 9 -1.49 -18.64 -4.59
CA SER A 9 -2.27 -17.57 -3.97
C SER A 9 -1.86 -16.19 -4.47
N VAL A 10 -2.77 -15.23 -4.31
CA VAL A 10 -2.51 -13.81 -4.43
C VAL A 10 -2.87 -13.14 -3.12
N ASP A 11 -1.93 -12.38 -2.55
CA ASP A 11 -2.10 -11.65 -1.28
C ASP A 11 -1.98 -10.14 -1.48
N ILE A 12 -2.75 -9.37 -0.73
CA ILE A 12 -2.84 -7.91 -0.81
C ILE A 12 -2.21 -7.29 0.45
N VAL A 13 -1.20 -6.46 0.27
CA VAL A 13 -0.67 -5.56 1.29
C VAL A 13 -1.25 -4.17 1.04
N ALA A 14 -2.43 -3.89 1.60
CA ALA A 14 -3.09 -2.59 1.45
C ALA A 14 -2.71 -1.64 2.60
N LEU A 15 -2.18 -0.48 2.25
CA LEU A 15 -1.74 0.55 3.17
C LEU A 15 -2.58 1.82 3.02
N ARG A 16 -2.92 2.43 4.15
CA ARG A 16 -3.45 3.81 4.22
C ARG A 16 -2.59 4.66 5.16
N LEU A 17 -2.65 5.97 4.99
CA LEU A 17 -2.03 6.90 5.93
C LEU A 17 -3.07 7.41 6.93
N ASN A 18 -2.82 7.14 8.21
CA ASN A 18 -3.55 7.74 9.32
C ASN A 18 -2.74 8.95 9.86
N PRO A 19 -3.34 10.15 9.97
CA PRO A 19 -2.64 11.34 10.46
C PRO A 19 -2.02 11.20 11.86
N GLY A 20 -2.62 10.40 12.75
CA GLY A 20 -2.15 10.21 14.11
C GLY A 20 -1.20 9.01 14.30
N HIS A 21 -1.38 7.96 13.51
CA HIS A 21 -0.64 6.69 13.71
C HIS A 21 0.42 6.39 12.62
N GLY A 22 0.44 7.16 11.54
CA GLY A 22 1.28 6.86 10.37
C GLY A 22 0.62 5.80 9.49
N LEU A 23 1.40 4.90 8.91
CA LEU A 23 0.87 3.86 8.03
C LEU A 23 0.07 2.82 8.83
N GLU A 24 -1.09 2.46 8.29
CA GLU A 24 -1.94 1.36 8.78
C GLU A 24 -2.06 0.30 7.67
N LEU A 25 -2.07 -0.96 8.07
CA LEU A 25 -2.18 -2.14 7.20
C LEU A 25 -3.58 -2.72 7.31
N LEU A 26 -4.22 -2.99 6.17
CA LEU A 26 -5.45 -3.76 6.15
C LEU A 26 -5.18 -5.23 6.45
N LEU A 27 -5.93 -5.78 7.41
CA LEU A 27 -5.92 -7.20 7.75
C LEU A 27 -7.34 -7.74 7.71
N ILE A 28 -7.47 -9.01 7.34
CA ILE A 28 -8.72 -9.77 7.42
C ILE A 28 -8.58 -10.94 8.40
N ARG A 29 -9.65 -11.26 9.14
CA ARG A 29 -9.70 -12.45 9.98
C ARG A 29 -9.95 -13.68 9.13
N ARG A 30 -9.11 -14.70 9.27
CA ARG A 30 -9.22 -15.93 8.48
C ARG A 30 -10.43 -16.75 8.90
N ALA A 31 -11.32 -17.03 7.96
CA ALA A 31 -12.49 -17.87 8.19
C ALA A 31 -12.19 -19.40 8.14
N GLN A 32 -11.02 -19.80 7.64
CA GLN A 32 -10.71 -21.21 7.36
C GLN A 32 -9.32 -21.60 7.88
N GLU A 33 -9.18 -22.88 8.22
CA GLU A 33 -7.89 -23.48 8.56
C GLU A 33 -6.93 -23.52 7.34
N PRO A 34 -5.62 -23.50 7.57
CA PRO A 34 -4.94 -23.33 8.87
C PRO A 34 -5.09 -21.88 9.41
N PHE A 35 -4.91 -21.70 10.71
CA PHE A 35 -4.93 -20.40 11.40
C PHE A 35 -6.29 -19.69 11.37
N ALA A 36 -7.38 -20.44 11.47
CA ALA A 36 -8.71 -19.86 11.56
C ALA A 36 -8.81 -18.89 12.75
N GLY A 37 -9.53 -17.79 12.57
CA GLY A 37 -9.71 -16.73 13.57
C GLY A 37 -8.53 -15.76 13.73
N GLN A 38 -7.38 -16.01 13.11
CA GLN A 38 -6.22 -15.10 13.14
C GLN A 38 -6.31 -14.00 12.08
N TRP A 39 -5.75 -12.83 12.36
CA TRP A 39 -5.58 -11.75 11.39
C TRP A 39 -4.52 -12.10 10.35
N ALA A 40 -4.80 -11.83 9.07
CA ALA A 40 -3.95 -12.15 7.95
C ALA A 40 -4.06 -11.10 6.84
N LEU A 41 -3.18 -11.18 5.83
CA LEU A 41 -3.37 -10.41 4.61
C LEU A 41 -4.62 -10.89 3.87
N PRO A 42 -5.43 -9.99 3.30
CA PRO A 42 -6.47 -10.35 2.35
C PRO A 42 -5.86 -11.07 1.15
N GLY A 43 -6.38 -12.24 0.82
CA GLY A 43 -5.83 -13.03 -0.27
C GLY A 43 -6.78 -14.10 -0.79
N VAL A 44 -6.50 -14.57 -1.99
CA VAL A 44 -7.29 -15.56 -2.71
C VAL A 44 -6.41 -16.67 -3.27
N LEU A 45 -6.98 -17.86 -3.41
CA LEU A 45 -6.33 -18.93 -4.16
C LEU A 45 -6.51 -18.71 -5.66
N VAL A 46 -5.51 -19.14 -6.42
CA VAL A 46 -5.52 -19.20 -7.88
C VAL A 46 -5.42 -20.67 -8.29
N ASN A 47 -6.44 -21.18 -8.96
CA ASN A 47 -6.46 -22.56 -9.45
C ASN A 47 -7.37 -22.68 -10.68
N GLY A 48 -7.45 -23.88 -11.27
CA GLY A 48 -8.26 -24.13 -12.47
C GLY A 48 -9.78 -23.95 -12.33
N ARG A 49 -10.28 -23.61 -11.13
CA ARG A 49 -11.69 -23.24 -10.89
C ARG A 49 -11.89 -21.73 -10.77
N SER A 50 -10.81 -20.96 -10.61
CA SER A 50 -10.88 -19.50 -10.59
C SER A 50 -11.21 -18.97 -12.00
N ALA A 51 -12.07 -17.96 -12.09
CA ALA A 51 -12.43 -17.32 -13.36
C ALA A 51 -11.39 -16.28 -13.84
N ASP A 52 -10.29 -16.13 -13.11
CA ASP A 52 -9.25 -15.12 -13.39
C ASP A 52 -8.47 -15.48 -14.65
N HIS A 53 -8.23 -14.51 -15.54
CA HIS A 53 -7.40 -14.72 -16.74
C HIS A 53 -5.90 -14.49 -16.45
N SER A 54 -5.60 -13.78 -15.36
CA SER A 54 -4.25 -13.39 -14.96
C SER A 54 -4.12 -13.27 -13.44
N LEU A 55 -2.88 -13.13 -12.95
CA LEU A 55 -2.61 -12.81 -11.54
C LEU A 55 -3.14 -11.42 -11.16
N ASP A 56 -3.13 -10.48 -12.10
CA ASP A 56 -3.70 -9.13 -11.89
C ASP A 56 -5.22 -9.22 -11.71
N ASP A 57 -5.92 -10.07 -12.47
CA ASP A 57 -7.35 -10.32 -12.27
C ASP A 57 -7.62 -10.95 -10.90
N ALA A 58 -6.76 -11.87 -10.47
CA ALA A 58 -6.84 -12.47 -9.13
C ALA A 58 -6.58 -11.44 -8.02
N ALA A 59 -5.68 -10.47 -8.23
CA ALA A 59 -5.46 -9.35 -7.31
C ALA A 59 -6.70 -8.44 -7.23
N VAL A 60 -7.32 -8.10 -8.38
CA VAL A 60 -8.58 -7.36 -8.43
C VAL A 60 -9.70 -8.12 -7.71
N ARG A 61 -9.77 -9.44 -7.88
CA ARG A 61 -10.73 -10.29 -7.15
C ARG A 61 -10.45 -10.33 -5.66
N ALA A 62 -9.18 -10.41 -5.23
CA ALA A 62 -8.83 -10.32 -3.82
C ALA A 62 -9.23 -8.96 -3.22
N LEU A 63 -9.02 -7.88 -3.96
CA LEU A 63 -9.45 -6.54 -3.55
C LEU A 63 -10.96 -6.43 -3.38
N ARG A 64 -11.73 -7.00 -4.32
CA ARG A 64 -13.20 -7.00 -4.27
C ARG A 64 -13.75 -7.91 -3.16
N ASP A 65 -13.33 -9.17 -3.14
CA ASP A 65 -13.98 -10.23 -2.37
C ASP A 65 -13.47 -10.31 -0.93
N LYS A 66 -12.22 -9.87 -0.68
CA LYS A 66 -11.56 -10.00 0.62
C LYS A 66 -11.22 -8.65 1.22
N ALA A 67 -10.60 -7.74 0.46
CA ALA A 67 -10.21 -6.42 0.98
C ALA A 67 -11.35 -5.39 0.95
N ARG A 68 -12.40 -5.64 0.17
CA ARG A 68 -13.58 -4.78 -0.05
C ARG A 68 -13.22 -3.30 -0.27
N LEU A 69 -12.21 -3.04 -1.10
CA LEU A 69 -11.71 -1.69 -1.33
C LEU A 69 -11.40 -1.43 -2.79
N GLU A 70 -11.42 -0.15 -3.14
CA GLU A 70 -10.93 0.35 -4.43
C GLU A 70 -9.53 0.94 -4.24
N PRO A 71 -8.52 0.46 -5.00
CA PRO A 71 -7.16 0.94 -4.86
C PRO A 71 -6.99 2.33 -5.50
N ALA A 72 -6.28 3.24 -4.82
CA ALA A 72 -5.75 4.44 -5.47
C ALA A 72 -4.51 4.09 -6.31
N TYR A 73 -3.74 3.09 -5.86
CA TYR A 73 -2.59 2.55 -6.56
C TYR A 73 -2.47 1.05 -6.26
N ILE A 74 -2.05 0.26 -7.25
CA ILE A 74 -1.75 -1.17 -7.10
C ILE A 74 -0.50 -1.52 -7.91
N GLU A 75 0.37 -2.35 -7.35
CA GLU A 75 1.47 -2.97 -8.09
C GLU A 75 1.87 -4.33 -7.54
N GLN A 76 2.34 -5.22 -8.41
CA GLN A 76 2.95 -6.48 -7.98
C GLN A 76 4.31 -6.20 -7.30
N VAL A 77 4.53 -6.78 -6.12
CA VAL A 77 5.79 -6.64 -5.41
C VAL A 77 6.76 -7.75 -5.81
N ALA A 78 6.43 -8.99 -5.47
CA ALA A 78 7.24 -10.16 -5.75
C ALA A 78 6.40 -11.44 -5.68
N THR A 79 7.06 -12.55 -5.98
CA THR A 79 6.53 -13.91 -5.78
C THR A 79 7.41 -14.61 -4.76
N VAL A 80 6.79 -15.21 -3.75
CA VAL A 80 7.46 -16.08 -2.77
C VAL A 80 6.92 -17.49 -2.95
N GLY A 81 7.79 -18.49 -2.95
CA GLY A 81 7.36 -19.88 -3.00
C GLY A 81 8.38 -20.84 -2.41
N ASN A 82 7.93 -21.74 -1.54
CA ASN A 82 8.75 -22.77 -0.90
C ASN A 82 7.85 -23.82 -0.21
N ALA A 83 8.47 -24.85 0.35
CA ALA A 83 7.79 -25.97 1.01
C ALA A 83 7.40 -25.72 2.48
N VAL A 84 7.79 -24.58 3.07
CA VAL A 84 7.71 -24.34 4.52
C VAL A 84 6.84 -23.15 4.89
N ARG A 85 6.50 -22.28 3.93
CA ARG A 85 5.67 -21.09 4.17
C ARG A 85 4.23 -21.43 4.57
N ASP A 86 3.73 -22.56 4.06
CA ASP A 86 2.40 -23.06 4.36
C ASP A 86 2.51 -24.45 4.99
N PRO A 87 1.88 -24.69 6.16
CA PRO A 87 1.93 -25.99 6.82
C PRO A 87 1.35 -27.13 5.98
N ARG A 88 0.60 -26.83 4.91
CA ARG A 88 0.03 -27.80 3.99
C ARG A 88 1.02 -28.28 2.92
N GLY A 89 2.21 -27.69 2.84
CA GLY A 89 3.29 -28.11 1.94
C GLY A 89 3.72 -27.03 0.95
N TRP A 90 4.07 -27.44 -0.28
CA TRP A 90 4.53 -26.51 -1.32
C TRP A 90 3.45 -25.48 -1.66
N SER A 91 3.81 -24.20 -1.51
CA SER A 91 2.95 -23.08 -1.82
C SER A 91 3.75 -21.95 -2.45
N LEU A 92 3.08 -21.19 -3.33
CA LEU A 92 3.54 -19.91 -3.83
C LEU A 92 2.47 -18.83 -3.58
N SER A 93 2.93 -17.62 -3.30
CA SER A 93 2.10 -16.42 -3.27
C SER A 93 2.73 -15.33 -4.12
N VAL A 94 1.90 -14.70 -4.95
CA VAL A 94 2.23 -13.44 -5.62
C VAL A 94 1.54 -12.33 -4.85
N PHE A 95 2.27 -11.36 -4.35
CA PHE A 95 1.68 -10.33 -3.49
C PHE A 95 1.82 -8.93 -4.07
N TYR A 96 0.81 -8.13 -3.79
CA TYR A 96 0.64 -6.78 -4.35
C TYR A 96 0.69 -5.75 -3.24
N LEU A 97 1.36 -4.62 -3.53
CA LEU A 97 1.29 -3.41 -2.73
C LEU A 97 0.10 -2.62 -3.24
N VAL A 98 -0.79 -2.23 -2.33
CA VAL A 98 -1.95 -1.40 -2.62
C VAL A 98 -1.91 -0.17 -1.72
N LEU A 99 -2.11 1.01 -2.30
CA LEU A 99 -2.27 2.26 -1.57
C LEU A 99 -3.72 2.72 -1.72
N VAL A 100 -4.31 3.14 -0.62
CA VAL A 100 -5.67 3.69 -0.58
C VAL A 100 -5.67 5.07 0.06
N GLY A 101 -6.76 5.81 -0.18
CA GLY A 101 -6.95 7.13 0.42
C GLY A 101 -7.04 7.07 1.95
N PRO A 102 -6.75 8.18 2.64
CA PRO A 102 -6.71 8.22 4.11
C PRO A 102 -8.10 8.04 4.73
N ASP A 103 -9.16 8.39 4.00
CA ASP A 103 -10.56 8.28 4.43
C ASP A 103 -11.18 6.92 4.10
N THR A 104 -10.44 5.98 3.49
CA THR A 104 -10.93 4.63 3.20
C THR A 104 -11.28 3.92 4.50
N ARG A 105 -12.55 3.54 4.63
CA ARG A 105 -13.09 2.79 5.76
C ARG A 105 -13.53 1.41 5.32
N VAL A 106 -13.50 0.48 6.26
CA VAL A 106 -14.04 -0.86 6.12
C VAL A 106 -15.11 -1.05 7.19
N GLU A 107 -16.27 -1.56 6.79
CA GLU A 107 -17.41 -1.82 7.67
C GLU A 107 -17.67 -3.33 7.68
N ASP A 108 -16.79 -4.08 8.35
CA ASP A 108 -16.86 -5.54 8.46
C ASP A 108 -16.07 -5.96 9.72
N ASP A 109 -16.67 -6.74 10.62
CA ASP A 109 -16.06 -7.14 11.89
C ASP A 109 -14.79 -8.00 11.70
N ASP A 110 -14.65 -8.62 10.53
CA ASP A 110 -13.50 -9.43 10.16
C ASP A 110 -12.46 -8.65 9.35
N LEU A 111 -12.60 -7.33 9.16
CA LEU A 111 -11.69 -6.53 8.34
C LEU A 111 -11.34 -5.21 9.03
N ASP A 112 -10.06 -4.93 9.26
CA ASP A 112 -9.65 -3.71 9.94
C ASP A 112 -8.28 -3.18 9.48
N PHE A 113 -8.10 -1.87 9.63
CA PHE A 113 -6.81 -1.20 9.45
C PHE A 113 -6.08 -1.13 10.78
N VAL A 114 -4.98 -1.87 10.89
CA VAL A 114 -4.16 -1.94 12.09
C VAL A 114 -2.90 -1.08 11.91
N PRO A 115 -2.46 -0.29 12.92
CA PRO A 115 -1.20 0.43 12.85
C PRO A 115 -0.04 -0.49 12.49
N LEU A 116 0.69 -0.14 11.42
CA LEU A 116 1.77 -0.98 10.89
C LEU A 116 2.87 -1.23 11.94
N ARG A 117 3.10 -0.25 12.83
CA ARG A 117 4.01 -0.38 13.98
C ARG A 117 3.62 -1.52 14.92
N ASP A 118 2.33 -1.79 15.10
CA ASP A 118 1.86 -2.82 16.02
C ASP A 118 2.04 -4.20 15.39
N VAL A 119 1.80 -4.32 14.08
CA VAL A 119 2.11 -5.52 13.27
C VAL A 119 3.60 -5.85 13.34
N ARG A 120 4.48 -4.85 13.20
CA ARG A 120 5.95 -5.04 13.28
C ARG A 120 6.46 -5.37 14.69
N SER A 121 5.71 -5.01 15.72
CA SER A 121 6.08 -5.27 17.12
C SER A 121 5.70 -6.68 17.62
N GLU A 122 5.29 -7.58 16.71
CA GLU A 122 4.80 -8.94 17.01
C GLU A 122 3.57 -9.00 17.94
N ARG A 123 2.94 -7.85 18.24
CA ARG A 123 1.63 -7.81 18.92
C ARG A 123 0.53 -8.48 18.09
N PHE A 124 0.73 -8.56 16.78
CA PHE A 124 -0.10 -9.29 15.84
C PHE A 124 0.77 -10.32 15.13
N ALA A 125 0.76 -11.56 15.60
CA ALA A 125 1.38 -12.67 14.88
C ALA A 125 0.54 -12.94 13.63
N LEU A 126 1.10 -12.58 12.46
CA LEU A 126 0.47 -12.90 11.19
C LEU A 126 0.80 -14.35 10.80
N PRO A 127 -0.17 -15.11 10.28
CA PRO A 127 0.04 -16.50 9.88
C PRO A 127 0.95 -16.59 8.66
N PHE A 128 1.48 -17.79 8.42
CA PHE A 128 2.39 -18.10 7.31
C PHE A 128 3.66 -17.22 7.36
N ASP A 129 4.05 -16.66 6.22
CA ASP A 129 5.15 -15.71 6.04
C ASP A 129 4.64 -14.27 5.81
N HIS A 130 3.38 -13.96 6.16
CA HIS A 130 2.75 -12.67 5.86
C HIS A 130 3.52 -11.46 6.42
N ALA A 131 4.14 -11.59 7.59
CA ALA A 131 4.99 -10.53 8.14
C ALA A 131 6.17 -10.18 7.21
N GLN A 132 6.74 -11.18 6.53
CA GLN A 132 7.81 -10.98 5.56
C GLN A 132 7.29 -10.31 4.28
N LEU A 133 6.08 -10.68 3.82
CA LEU A 133 5.45 -10.03 2.66
C LEU A 133 5.18 -8.55 2.94
N VAL A 134 4.66 -8.23 4.13
CA VAL A 134 4.45 -6.85 4.59
C VAL A 134 5.75 -6.07 4.62
N GLN A 135 6.82 -6.66 5.18
CA GLN A 135 8.13 -6.02 5.23
C GLN A 135 8.64 -5.67 3.82
N GLN A 136 8.61 -6.63 2.89
CA GLN A 136 9.06 -6.41 1.51
C GLN A 136 8.23 -5.36 0.78
N ALA A 137 6.90 -5.33 1.00
CA ALA A 137 6.03 -4.31 0.43
C ALA A 137 6.33 -2.90 1.01
N CYS A 138 6.65 -2.80 2.29
CA CYS A 138 7.07 -1.53 2.91
C CYS A 138 8.44 -1.07 2.39
N GLU A 139 9.40 -1.99 2.24
CA GLU A 139 10.71 -1.69 1.64
C GLU A 139 10.57 -1.24 0.18
N ARG A 140 9.65 -1.85 -0.57
CA ARG A 140 9.28 -1.43 -1.93
C ARG A 140 8.73 -0.01 -1.94
N LEU A 141 7.74 0.28 -1.09
CA LEU A 141 7.16 1.61 -0.96
C LEU A 141 8.23 2.64 -0.61
N ALA A 142 9.06 2.38 0.41
CA ALA A 142 10.12 3.29 0.84
C ALA A 142 11.11 3.57 -0.29
N SER A 143 11.62 2.51 -0.94
CA SER A 143 12.60 2.62 -2.02
C SER A 143 12.06 3.41 -3.21
N LYS A 144 10.80 3.15 -3.61
CA LYS A 144 10.17 3.88 -4.71
C LYS A 144 9.80 5.31 -4.35
N SER A 145 9.45 5.59 -3.11
CA SER A 145 9.10 6.95 -2.64
C SER A 145 10.29 7.92 -2.76
N VAL A 146 11.51 7.39 -2.69
CA VAL A 146 12.72 8.18 -2.91
C VAL A 146 12.78 8.76 -4.33
N TYR A 147 12.18 8.15 -5.36
CA TYR A 147 12.27 8.63 -6.74
C TYR A 147 10.93 8.77 -7.46
N SER A 148 9.80 8.57 -6.78
CA SER A 148 8.47 8.69 -7.37
C SER A 148 7.51 9.47 -6.46
N ALA A 149 6.34 9.78 -7.01
CA ALA A 149 5.24 10.43 -6.31
C ALA A 149 4.30 9.43 -5.60
N LEU A 150 4.71 8.18 -5.39
CA LEU A 150 3.86 7.15 -4.77
C LEU A 150 3.19 7.56 -3.46
N PRO A 151 3.86 8.26 -2.52
CA PRO A 151 3.22 8.66 -1.27
C PRO A 151 2.01 9.58 -1.43
N LEU A 152 1.84 10.24 -2.57
CA LEU A 152 0.65 11.07 -2.81
C LEU A 152 -0.63 10.24 -2.96
N PHE A 153 -0.54 8.96 -3.33
CA PHE A 153 -1.70 8.04 -3.39
C PHE A 153 -2.23 7.65 -2.01
N LEU A 154 -1.50 7.96 -0.92
CA LEU A 154 -1.95 7.79 0.46
C LEU A 154 -2.74 9.00 0.99
N LEU A 155 -2.87 10.07 0.20
CA LEU A 155 -3.53 11.31 0.59
C LEU A 155 -4.90 11.44 -0.08
N ALA A 156 -5.71 12.35 0.45
CA ALA A 156 -6.88 12.84 -0.27
C ALA A 156 -6.41 13.54 -1.57
N PRO A 157 -7.26 13.59 -2.62
CA PRO A 157 -6.91 14.27 -3.86
C PRO A 157 -6.46 15.71 -3.63
N ARG A 158 -7.03 16.39 -2.64
CA ARG A 158 -6.68 17.75 -2.25
C ARG A 158 -5.83 17.70 -0.98
N PHE A 159 -4.64 18.27 -1.03
CA PHE A 159 -3.66 18.18 0.05
C PHE A 159 -2.76 19.42 0.09
N THR A 160 -2.15 19.64 1.25
CA THR A 160 -1.14 20.67 1.50
C THR A 160 0.27 20.10 1.37
N VAL A 161 1.27 20.97 1.19
CA VAL A 161 2.68 20.55 1.16
C VAL A 161 3.09 19.85 2.47
N ALA A 162 2.54 20.24 3.62
CA ALA A 162 2.82 19.57 4.88
C ALA A 162 2.26 18.14 4.95
N GLU A 163 1.05 17.91 4.41
CA GLU A 163 0.47 16.56 4.32
C GLU A 163 1.28 15.67 3.37
N ALA A 164 1.69 16.22 2.21
CA ALA A 164 2.64 15.55 1.32
C ALA A 164 3.93 15.20 2.05
N LEU A 165 4.52 16.14 2.78
CA LEU A 165 5.75 15.89 3.53
C LEU A 165 5.58 14.73 4.50
N LYS A 166 4.50 14.74 5.27
CA LYS A 166 4.20 13.68 6.22
C LYS A 166 4.03 12.32 5.54
N ALA A 167 3.33 12.26 4.41
CA ALA A 167 3.16 11.03 3.65
C ALA A 167 4.50 10.47 3.16
N PHE A 168 5.37 11.32 2.60
CA PHE A 168 6.70 10.92 2.16
C PHE A 168 7.58 10.45 3.32
N GLU A 169 7.58 11.15 4.45
CA GLU A 169 8.34 10.74 5.64
C GLU A 169 7.86 9.40 6.20
N CYS A 170 6.54 9.20 6.28
CA CYS A 170 5.96 7.93 6.73
C CYS A 170 6.26 6.78 5.76
N ALA A 171 6.24 7.04 4.45
CA ALA A 171 6.55 6.03 3.44
C ALA A 171 8.03 5.66 3.39
N ILE A 172 8.93 6.64 3.51
CA ILE A 172 10.39 6.44 3.45
C ILE A 172 10.93 5.95 4.81
N GLY A 173 10.30 6.34 5.91
CA GLY A 173 10.75 6.03 7.28
C GLY A 173 11.85 6.97 7.80
N GLN A 174 12.05 8.13 7.19
CA GLN A 174 12.99 9.15 7.65
C GLN A 174 12.50 10.56 7.27
N GLU A 175 13.09 11.60 7.88
CA GLU A 175 12.77 12.99 7.58
C GLU A 175 13.11 13.36 6.14
N VAL A 176 12.29 14.23 5.55
CA VAL A 176 12.45 14.72 4.18
C VAL A 176 12.64 16.23 4.19
N GLN A 177 13.57 16.73 3.38
CA GLN A 177 13.73 18.17 3.26
C GLN A 177 12.52 18.80 2.57
N HIS A 178 11.88 19.76 3.25
CA HIS A 178 10.72 20.49 2.74
C HIS A 178 11.02 21.19 1.40
N SER A 179 12.22 21.74 1.21
CA SER A 179 12.65 22.37 -0.05
C SER A 179 12.66 21.38 -1.22
N SER A 180 13.22 20.19 -1.01
CA SER A 180 13.31 19.13 -2.01
C SER A 180 11.93 18.63 -2.44
N LEU A 181 11.03 18.39 -1.48
CA LEU A 181 9.66 17.99 -1.80
C LEU A 181 8.90 19.11 -2.53
N ARG A 182 9.06 20.37 -2.11
CA ARG A 182 8.44 21.50 -2.80
C ARG A 182 8.90 21.59 -4.26
N GLY A 183 10.20 21.44 -4.53
CA GLY A 183 10.72 21.42 -5.89
C GLY A 183 10.12 20.30 -6.75
N ARG A 184 9.87 19.13 -6.16
CA ARG A 184 9.17 18.02 -6.84
C ARG A 184 7.74 18.36 -7.19
N LEU A 185 7.00 18.94 -6.26
CA LEU A 185 5.60 19.33 -6.49
C LEU A 185 5.49 20.38 -7.60
N GLU A 186 6.43 21.33 -7.69
CA GLU A 186 6.46 22.28 -8.82
C GLU A 186 6.72 21.58 -10.16
N ARG A 187 7.67 20.63 -10.23
CA ARG A 187 7.89 19.83 -11.45
C ARG A 187 6.64 19.01 -11.84
N MET A 188 5.92 18.48 -10.85
CA MET A 188 4.66 17.78 -11.10
C MET A 188 3.57 18.73 -11.61
N LYS A 189 3.55 19.99 -11.15
CA LYS A 189 2.64 21.02 -11.70
C LYS A 189 2.93 21.31 -13.15
N GLU A 190 4.20 21.51 -13.50
CA GLU A 190 4.64 21.69 -14.90
C GLU A 190 4.23 20.51 -15.80
N ALA A 191 4.28 19.29 -15.26
CA ALA A 191 3.87 18.08 -15.97
C ALA A 191 2.35 17.79 -15.93
N GLY A 192 1.56 18.63 -15.25
CA GLY A 192 0.10 18.47 -15.11
C GLY A 192 -0.32 17.23 -14.31
N TRP A 193 0.47 16.86 -13.29
CA TRP A 193 0.12 15.83 -12.30
C TRP A 193 -0.39 16.41 -10.98
N VAL A 194 -0.14 17.70 -10.76
CA VAL A 194 -0.59 18.46 -9.61
C VAL A 194 -1.09 19.82 -10.09
N GLU A 195 -2.15 20.33 -9.49
CA GLU A 195 -2.68 21.65 -9.79
C GLU A 195 -2.73 22.51 -8.53
N ASP A 196 -2.48 23.82 -8.65
CA ASP A 196 -2.75 24.75 -7.57
C ASP A 196 -4.23 25.11 -7.59
N THR A 197 -4.93 24.88 -6.49
CA THR A 197 -6.36 25.17 -6.39
C THR A 197 -6.65 26.67 -6.20
N GLY A 198 -5.63 27.46 -5.87
CA GLY A 198 -5.78 28.85 -5.44
C GLY A 198 -6.31 29.00 -4.01
N GLU A 199 -6.71 27.91 -3.37
CA GLU A 199 -7.25 27.91 -2.02
C GLU A 199 -6.15 27.78 -0.96
N ARG A 200 -6.50 28.20 0.27
CA ARG A 200 -5.62 28.07 1.43
C ARG A 200 -6.35 27.41 2.57
N GLN A 201 -5.70 26.41 3.17
CA GLN A 201 -6.16 25.77 4.38
C GLN A 201 -5.45 26.37 5.59
N ARG A 202 -6.21 26.69 6.64
CA ARG A 202 -5.65 27.11 7.92
C ARG A 202 -5.57 25.88 8.86
N PRO A 203 -4.36 25.38 9.16
CA PRO A 203 -4.21 24.38 10.20
C PRO A 203 -4.55 24.98 11.58
N PRO A 204 -4.85 24.15 12.60
CA PRO A 204 -5.10 24.60 13.97
C PRO A 204 -3.96 25.46 14.55
N MET A 205 -2.72 25.21 14.12
CA MET A 205 -1.54 26.01 14.45
C MET A 205 -0.71 26.28 13.19
N GLY A 206 -0.20 27.51 13.06
CA GLY A 206 0.73 27.91 12.00
C GLY A 206 0.11 28.79 10.91
N ARG A 207 0.87 29.00 9.83
CA ARG A 207 0.47 29.85 8.70
C ARG A 207 -0.50 29.11 7.76
N PRO A 208 -1.39 29.84 7.06
CA PRO A 208 -2.18 29.26 5.97
C PRO A 208 -1.29 28.56 4.94
N GLN A 209 -1.70 27.38 4.50
CA GLN A 209 -0.99 26.56 3.51
C GLN A 209 -1.77 26.52 2.20
N HIS A 210 -1.06 26.52 1.07
CA HIS A 210 -1.68 26.34 -0.25
C HIS A 210 -2.20 24.91 -0.38
N VAL A 211 -3.40 24.78 -0.96
CA VAL A 211 -4.00 23.50 -1.27
C VAL A 211 -3.71 23.15 -2.73
N LEU A 212 -3.14 21.97 -2.92
CA LEU A 212 -2.84 21.37 -4.21
C LEU A 212 -3.84 20.26 -4.51
N HIS A 213 -4.09 19.98 -5.78
CA HIS A 213 -4.93 18.89 -6.23
C HIS A 213 -4.09 17.87 -7.02
N PHE A 214 -4.04 16.62 -6.58
CA PHE A 214 -3.35 15.53 -7.25
C PHE A 214 -4.21 14.97 -8.38
N THR A 215 -3.66 14.93 -9.59
CA THR A 215 -4.32 14.40 -10.79
C THR A 215 -3.51 13.21 -11.33
N PRO A 216 -3.66 12.01 -10.72
CA PRO A 216 -2.93 10.83 -11.17
C PRO A 216 -3.32 10.47 -12.61
N LYS A 217 -2.33 10.13 -13.43
CA LYS A 217 -2.54 9.72 -14.82
C LYS A 217 -2.54 8.19 -14.94
N PRO A 218 -3.20 7.63 -15.98
CA PRO A 218 -3.08 6.21 -16.29
C PRO A 218 -1.61 5.82 -16.49
N GLY A 219 -1.19 4.67 -15.95
CA GLY A 219 0.17 4.15 -16.12
C GLY A 219 1.09 4.24 -14.90
N GLY A 220 0.59 4.66 -13.73
CA GLY A 220 1.30 4.55 -12.45
C GLY A 220 1.65 5.88 -11.80
N ALA A 221 2.75 5.93 -11.05
CA ALA A 221 3.19 7.14 -10.35
C ALA A 221 4.17 7.97 -11.18
N PHE A 222 4.14 9.29 -11.00
CA PHE A 222 5.17 10.18 -11.56
C PHE A 222 6.56 9.82 -11.02
N VAL A 223 7.56 9.74 -11.90
CA VAL A 223 8.95 9.40 -11.57
C VAL A 223 9.85 10.63 -11.75
N PHE A 224 10.80 10.81 -10.84
CA PHE A 224 11.78 11.88 -10.85
C PHE A 224 13.16 11.35 -11.22
N ASP A 225 13.91 12.13 -12.00
CA ASP A 225 15.28 11.75 -12.44
C ASP A 225 16.34 11.78 -11.32
N ARG A 226 15.98 12.32 -10.15
CA ARG A 226 16.87 12.45 -9.00
C ARG A 226 16.19 11.96 -7.73
N SER A 227 16.97 11.30 -6.87
CA SER A 227 16.57 10.88 -5.53
C SER A 227 16.10 12.08 -4.68
N LEU A 228 15.09 11.87 -3.84
CA LEU A 228 14.55 12.85 -2.90
C LEU A 228 15.53 13.14 -1.76
N LEU A 229 16.39 12.17 -1.48
CA LEU A 229 17.36 12.18 -0.41
C LEU A 229 18.74 12.62 -0.89
N ALA A 230 18.92 12.85 -2.19
CA ALA A 230 20.15 13.45 -2.71
C ALA A 230 20.19 14.91 -2.28
N SER A 231 21.19 15.25 -1.47
CA SER A 231 21.52 16.62 -1.06
C SER A 231 22.13 17.40 -2.20
#